data_AF-A0AAV5Z412-F1
#
_entry.id   AF-A0AAV5Z412-F1
#
_cell.length_a   1.000
_cell.length_b   1.000
_cell.length_c   1.000
_cell.angle_alpha   90.00
_cell.angle_beta   90.00
_cell.angle_gamma   90.00
#
_symmetry.space_group_name_H-M   'P 1'
#
loop_
_entity.id
_entity.type
_entity.pdbx_description
1 polymer ?
#
loop_
_entity_poly.entity_id
_entity_poly.type
_entity_poly.pdbx_seq_one_letter_code
_entity_poly.pdbx_strand_id
1 'polypeptide(L)'
;MGRRKADNAEKIRPAIRARHRRRLWATGLSVAVVAAAVVGYWAYRAAADLPGVKLPDLGNAHIQMATDPHVPYNSEPPTSGPHLPYIAPWGIHTEPIVRELQVHNLEDGGVLVQYHCATACPDLVATLTAIVRRYEKQVILAPYPGMRTRIALTAWTRLDAFDDFDEARIVRFIRAYRGIDHHKG
;
A
#
# COMPACT_ATOMS: atom_id res chain seq x y z
N MET A 1 17.07 27.63 72.86
CA MET A 1 17.42 28.08 71.48
C MET A 1 17.30 26.95 70.42
N GLY A 2 16.47 25.89 70.61
CA GLY A 2 16.50 24.69 69.75
C GLY A 2 15.29 24.44 68.83
N ARG A 3 14.16 25.14 69.02
CA ARG A 3 12.89 24.80 68.34
C ARG A 3 12.76 25.35 66.91
N ARG A 4 13.35 26.52 66.60
CA ARG A 4 13.22 27.19 65.29
C ARG A 4 13.97 26.51 64.13
N LYS A 5 15.01 25.71 64.39
CA LYS A 5 15.75 25.00 63.33
C LYS A 5 15.02 23.76 62.82
N ALA A 6 14.25 23.08 63.67
CA ALA A 6 13.47 21.89 63.30
C ALA A 6 12.28 22.25 62.39
N ASP A 7 11.55 23.32 62.72
CA ASP A 7 10.39 23.80 61.95
C ASP A 7 10.74 24.22 60.51
N ASN A 8 11.96 24.70 60.29
CA ASN A 8 12.42 25.11 58.96
C ASN A 8 12.82 23.90 58.10
N ALA A 9 13.44 22.87 58.69
CA ALA A 9 13.79 21.63 57.98
C ALA A 9 12.54 20.83 57.56
N GLU A 10 11.48 20.86 58.38
CA GLU A 10 10.22 20.18 58.09
C GLU A 10 9.44 20.83 56.94
N LYS A 11 9.49 22.15 56.80
CA LYS A 11 8.86 22.90 55.68
C LYS A 11 9.62 22.79 54.35
N ILE A 12 10.94 22.62 54.38
CA ILE A 12 11.79 22.55 53.17
C ILE A 12 11.68 21.17 52.47
N ARG A 13 11.50 20.08 53.22
CA ARG A 13 11.38 18.70 52.67
C ARG A 13 10.19 18.48 51.71
N PRO A 14 8.96 18.95 51.97
CA PRO A 14 7.84 18.83 51.03
C PRO A 14 8.01 19.72 49.79
N ALA A 15 8.61 20.91 49.92
CA ALA A 15 8.88 21.79 48.79
C ALA A 15 9.91 21.21 47.80
N ILE A 16 10.98 20.58 48.31
CA ILE A 16 11.96 19.86 47.49
C ILE A 16 11.32 18.64 46.81
N ARG A 17 10.52 17.84 47.53
CA ARG A 17 9.77 16.69 46.95
C ARG A 17 8.77 17.12 45.87
N ALA A 18 8.08 18.25 46.05
CA ALA A 18 7.15 18.79 45.07
C ALA A 18 7.86 19.30 43.80
N ARG A 19 9.02 19.96 43.95
CA ARG A 19 9.89 20.34 42.80
C ARG A 19 10.43 19.12 42.07
N HIS A 20 10.88 18.09 42.78
CA HIS A 20 11.33 16.83 42.19
C HIS A 20 10.21 16.13 41.43
N ARG A 21 9.01 16.02 42.02
CA ARG A 21 7.83 15.46 41.33
C ARG A 21 7.50 16.28 40.07
N ARG A 22 7.38 17.61 40.15
CA ARG A 22 7.10 18.45 38.97
C ARG A 22 8.15 18.32 37.87
N ARG A 23 9.44 18.22 38.23
CA ARG A 23 10.52 17.95 37.27
C ARG A 23 10.38 16.58 36.62
N LEU A 24 10.12 15.53 37.41
CA LEU A 24 9.86 14.17 36.91
C LEU A 24 8.65 14.10 35.98
N TRP A 25 7.57 14.83 36.30
CA TRP A 25 6.39 14.97 35.45
C TRP A 25 6.70 15.72 34.14
N ALA A 26 7.45 16.83 34.20
CA ALA A 26 7.83 17.59 33.02
C ALA A 26 8.81 16.83 32.11
N THR A 27 9.75 16.07 32.68
CA THR A 27 10.63 15.18 31.91
C THR A 27 9.85 14.02 31.30
N GLY A 28 8.92 13.42 32.04
CA GLY A 28 8.05 12.36 31.53
C GLY A 28 7.19 12.84 30.35
N LEU A 29 6.60 14.02 30.45
CA LEU A 29 5.84 14.64 29.37
C LEU A 29 6.71 14.93 28.14
N SER A 30 7.92 15.45 28.35
CA SER A 30 8.86 15.75 27.25
C SER A 30 9.28 14.49 26.50
N VAL A 31 9.60 13.41 27.23
CA VAL A 31 9.93 12.11 26.64
C VAL A 31 8.73 11.55 25.87
N ALA A 32 7.51 11.65 26.40
CA ALA A 32 6.31 11.20 25.72
C ALA A 32 6.05 11.97 24.41
N VAL A 33 6.23 13.30 24.41
CA VAL A 33 6.09 14.12 23.20
C VAL A 33 7.13 13.76 22.14
N VAL A 34 8.40 13.59 22.54
CA VAL A 34 9.46 13.17 21.59
C VAL A 34 9.17 11.78 21.04
N ALA A 35 8.76 10.83 21.88
CA ALA A 35 8.40 9.49 21.44
C ALA A 35 7.24 9.52 20.44
N ALA A 36 6.18 10.30 20.72
CA ALA A 36 5.06 10.48 19.81
C ALA A 36 5.49 11.12 18.48
N ALA A 37 6.38 12.11 18.51
CA ALA A 37 6.92 12.73 17.30
C ALA A 37 7.75 11.76 16.46
N VAL A 38 8.58 10.92 17.10
CA VAL A 38 9.37 9.90 16.41
C VAL A 38 8.46 8.84 15.77
N VAL A 39 7.48 8.32 16.52
CA VAL A 39 6.49 7.37 15.99
C VAL A 39 5.71 7.99 14.83
N GLY A 40 5.25 9.24 14.99
CA GLY A 40 4.54 9.97 13.94
C GLY A 40 5.39 10.19 12.69
N TYR A 41 6.68 10.51 12.84
CA TYR A 41 7.61 10.67 11.73
C TYR A 41 7.80 9.37 10.95
N TRP A 42 8.03 8.24 11.64
CA TRP A 42 8.18 6.94 10.98
C TRP A 42 6.89 6.48 10.30
N ALA A 43 5.73 6.72 10.92
CA ALA A 43 4.43 6.43 10.30
C ALA A 43 4.20 7.28 9.04
N TYR A 44 4.51 8.58 9.10
CA TYR A 44 4.42 9.47 7.94
C TYR A 44 5.33 9.02 6.80
N ARG A 45 6.59 8.69 7.11
CA ARG A 45 7.56 8.19 6.12
C ARG A 45 7.08 6.89 5.46
N ALA A 46 6.55 5.95 6.24
CA ALA A 46 6.03 4.70 5.72
C ALA A 46 4.83 4.93 4.78
N ALA A 47 3.92 5.85 5.12
CA ALA A 47 2.79 6.18 4.27
C ALA A 47 3.19 6.93 2.99
N ALA A 48 4.20 7.79 3.07
CA ALA A 48 4.71 8.56 1.94
C ALA A 48 5.53 7.74 0.93
N ASP A 49 5.98 6.54 1.32
CA ASP A 49 6.88 5.67 0.53
C ASP A 49 6.16 4.49 -0.16
N LEU A 50 4.83 4.53 -0.24
CA LEU A 50 4.07 3.49 -0.93
C LEU A 50 4.31 3.56 -2.45
N PRO A 51 4.63 2.44 -3.12
CA PRO A 51 4.98 2.43 -4.53
C PRO A 51 3.75 2.71 -5.42
N GLY A 52 3.99 3.34 -6.57
CA GLY A 52 2.95 3.69 -7.54
C GLY A 52 2.09 4.90 -7.15
N VAL A 53 1.39 5.43 -8.15
CA VAL A 53 0.50 6.57 -8.01
C VAL A 53 -0.84 6.09 -7.46
N LYS A 54 -1.37 6.82 -6.46
CA LYS A 54 -2.75 6.63 -5.98
C LYS A 54 -3.73 7.30 -6.93
N LEU A 55 -4.71 6.55 -7.39
CA LEU A 55 -5.79 7.02 -8.27
C LEU A 55 -7.11 7.14 -7.49
N PRO A 56 -8.07 7.97 -7.96
CA PRO A 56 -9.40 8.02 -7.37
C PRO A 56 -10.09 6.65 -7.43
N ASP A 57 -10.74 6.28 -6.33
CA ASP A 57 -11.56 5.06 -6.25
C ASP A 57 -12.87 5.26 -6.99
N LEU A 58 -13.15 4.39 -7.97
CA LEU A 58 -14.40 4.40 -8.76
C LEU A 58 -15.50 3.51 -8.16
N GLY A 59 -15.27 2.92 -6.99
CA GLY A 59 -16.19 2.00 -6.31
C GLY A 59 -16.08 0.56 -6.83
N ASN A 60 -16.96 -0.30 -6.31
CA ASN A 60 -16.96 -1.75 -6.53
C ASN A 60 -18.30 -2.30 -7.04
N ALA A 61 -18.89 -1.60 -8.01
CA ALA A 61 -20.17 -2.04 -8.57
C ALA A 61 -19.99 -3.31 -9.43
N HIS A 62 -20.70 -4.39 -9.09
CA HIS A 62 -20.72 -5.57 -9.95
C HIS A 62 -21.63 -5.36 -11.18
N ILE A 63 -21.11 -5.67 -12.36
CA ILE A 63 -21.85 -5.77 -13.63
C ILE A 63 -21.99 -7.22 -14.05
N GLN A 64 -23.00 -7.58 -14.85
CA GLN A 64 -23.26 -8.98 -15.18
C GLN A 64 -22.43 -9.46 -16.38
N MET A 65 -22.21 -8.57 -17.34
CA MET A 65 -21.44 -8.84 -18.56
C MET A 65 -20.40 -7.75 -18.79
N ALA A 66 -19.27 -8.09 -19.38
CA ALA A 66 -18.21 -7.12 -19.70
C ALA A 66 -18.66 -6.06 -20.71
N THR A 67 -19.77 -6.32 -21.43
CA THR A 67 -20.40 -5.40 -22.38
C THR A 67 -21.45 -4.51 -21.75
N ASP A 68 -21.78 -4.69 -20.47
CA ASP A 68 -22.76 -3.84 -19.78
C ASP A 68 -22.26 -2.39 -19.73
N PRO A 69 -23.12 -1.39 -19.92
CA PRO A 69 -22.72 0.01 -19.83
C PRO A 69 -22.32 0.36 -18.40
N HIS A 70 -21.16 0.99 -18.24
CA HIS A 70 -20.67 1.45 -16.95
C HIS A 70 -19.84 2.73 -17.08
N VAL A 71 -19.51 3.37 -15.95
CA VAL A 71 -18.64 4.55 -15.95
C VAL A 71 -17.25 4.18 -16.51
N PRO A 72 -16.63 5.00 -17.36
CA PRO A 72 -15.30 4.72 -17.88
C PRO A 72 -14.26 4.61 -16.75
N TYR A 73 -13.29 3.72 -16.92
CA TYR A 73 -12.13 3.66 -16.02
C TYR A 73 -11.28 4.93 -16.14
N ASN A 74 -10.62 5.30 -15.04
CA ASN A 74 -9.80 6.50 -14.93
C ASN A 74 -8.29 6.24 -15.12
N SER A 75 -7.92 5.00 -15.44
CA SER A 75 -6.55 4.57 -15.67
C SER A 75 -6.49 3.45 -16.71
N GLU A 76 -5.30 3.26 -17.28
CA GLU A 76 -5.04 2.23 -18.27
C GLU A 76 -3.67 1.58 -17.95
N PRO A 77 -3.62 0.34 -17.40
CA PRO A 77 -4.74 -0.56 -17.06
C PRO A 77 -5.64 -0.04 -15.91
N PRO A 78 -6.89 -0.51 -15.80
CA PRO A 78 -7.82 -0.07 -14.76
C PRO A 78 -7.42 -0.56 -13.36
N THR A 79 -7.63 0.28 -12.34
CA THR A 79 -7.26 -0.01 -10.94
C THR A 79 -8.42 -0.11 -9.95
N SER A 80 -9.63 0.26 -10.37
CA SER A 80 -10.86 0.21 -9.55
C SER A 80 -12.07 0.47 -10.46
N GLY A 81 -13.28 0.27 -9.95
CA GLY A 81 -14.52 0.60 -10.66
C GLY A 81 -15.37 -0.62 -10.96
N PRO A 82 -16.37 -0.48 -11.83
CA PRO A 82 -17.30 -1.56 -12.16
C PRO A 82 -16.60 -2.80 -12.72
N HIS A 83 -17.00 -4.00 -12.33
CA HIS A 83 -16.31 -5.24 -12.69
C HIS A 83 -17.24 -6.47 -12.61
N LEU A 84 -16.82 -7.60 -13.19
CA LEU A 84 -17.59 -8.85 -13.23
C LEU A 84 -17.64 -9.50 -11.84
N PRO A 85 -18.65 -10.33 -11.47
CA PRO A 85 -18.78 -10.91 -10.13
C PRO A 85 -17.91 -12.17 -9.91
N TYR A 86 -16.94 -12.41 -10.80
CA TYR A 86 -15.99 -13.52 -10.72
C TYR A 86 -14.60 -13.01 -11.09
N ILE A 87 -13.57 -13.76 -10.68
CA ILE A 87 -12.17 -13.42 -10.91
C ILE A 87 -11.53 -14.25 -12.02
N ALA A 88 -10.47 -13.73 -12.64
CA ALA A 88 -9.58 -14.54 -13.46
C ALA A 88 -8.76 -15.51 -12.57
N PRO A 89 -8.36 -16.68 -13.11
CA PRO A 89 -7.41 -17.56 -12.44
C PRO A 89 -6.13 -16.83 -12.01
N TRP A 90 -5.61 -17.12 -10.82
CA TRP A 90 -4.31 -16.58 -10.39
C TRP A 90 -3.17 -17.16 -11.23
N GLY A 91 -2.05 -16.43 -11.32
CA GLY A 91 -0.85 -16.90 -11.99
C GLY A 91 -0.66 -16.34 -13.40
N ILE A 92 -0.16 -17.16 -14.31
CA ILE A 92 0.35 -16.69 -15.61
C ILE A 92 -0.71 -16.86 -16.69
N HIS A 93 -0.96 -15.78 -17.43
CA HIS A 93 -1.80 -15.74 -18.62
C HIS A 93 -0.97 -15.34 -19.83
N THR A 94 -1.18 -16.05 -20.93
CA THR A 94 -0.52 -15.77 -22.22
C THR A 94 -1.36 -14.86 -23.11
N GLU A 95 -2.62 -14.64 -22.75
CA GLU A 95 -3.57 -13.81 -23.48
C GLU A 95 -4.05 -12.64 -22.61
N PRO A 96 -4.47 -11.51 -23.21
CA PRO A 96 -5.02 -10.39 -22.45
C PRO A 96 -6.25 -10.79 -21.67
N ILE A 97 -6.33 -10.33 -20.42
CA ILE A 97 -7.51 -10.51 -19.57
C ILE A 97 -8.45 -9.33 -19.81
N VAL A 98 -9.74 -9.62 -19.91
CA VAL A 98 -10.80 -8.60 -20.02
C VAL A 98 -10.73 -7.65 -18.82
N ARG A 99 -10.81 -6.35 -19.06
CA ARG A 99 -10.62 -5.28 -18.05
C ARG A 99 -11.52 -5.45 -16.83
N GLU A 100 -12.78 -5.76 -17.08
CA GLU A 100 -13.82 -5.91 -16.08
C GLU A 100 -13.59 -7.18 -15.23
N LEU A 101 -12.85 -8.16 -15.75
CA LEU A 101 -12.48 -9.38 -15.01
C LEU A 101 -11.26 -9.13 -14.10
N GLN A 102 -10.23 -8.46 -14.62
CA GLN A 102 -9.02 -8.17 -13.85
C GLN A 102 -9.28 -7.20 -12.68
N VAL A 103 -10.25 -6.30 -12.78
CA VAL A 103 -10.57 -5.37 -11.68
C VAL A 103 -11.13 -6.11 -10.46
N HIS A 104 -11.88 -7.20 -10.62
CA HIS A 104 -12.30 -8.02 -9.47
C HIS A 104 -11.09 -8.65 -8.78
N ASN A 105 -10.11 -9.19 -9.54
CA ASN A 105 -8.87 -9.67 -8.92
C ASN A 105 -8.20 -8.59 -8.07
N LEU A 106 -8.26 -7.31 -8.48
CA LEU A 106 -7.72 -6.19 -7.69
C LEU A 106 -8.53 -5.92 -6.42
N GLU A 107 -9.86 -6.05 -6.46
CA GLU A 107 -10.71 -5.97 -5.27
C GLU A 107 -10.34 -7.07 -4.26
N ASP A 108 -10.09 -8.29 -4.75
CA ASP A 108 -9.64 -9.47 -3.97
C ASP A 108 -8.19 -9.40 -3.46
N GLY A 109 -7.60 -8.20 -3.45
CA GLY A 109 -6.22 -7.97 -3.04
C GLY A 109 -5.18 -8.55 -4.00
N GLY A 110 -5.55 -8.70 -5.27
CA GLY A 110 -4.64 -9.10 -6.33
C GLY A 110 -3.71 -7.97 -6.76
N VAL A 111 -2.58 -8.38 -7.32
CA VAL A 111 -1.66 -7.52 -8.05
C VAL A 111 -1.51 -8.07 -9.47
N LEU A 112 -1.79 -7.24 -10.48
CA LEU A 112 -1.44 -7.61 -11.85
C LEU A 112 -0.08 -7.03 -12.21
N VAL A 113 0.76 -7.88 -12.79
CA VAL A 113 2.00 -7.55 -13.47
C VAL A 113 1.71 -7.65 -14.95
N GLN A 114 1.62 -6.52 -15.63
CA GLN A 114 1.21 -6.46 -17.02
C GLN A 114 2.37 -6.02 -17.91
N TYR A 115 2.43 -6.55 -19.13
CA TYR A 115 3.48 -6.22 -20.08
C TYR A 115 2.92 -5.90 -21.47
N HIS A 116 3.59 -4.98 -22.16
CA HIS A 116 3.28 -4.58 -23.52
C HIS A 116 4.58 -4.65 -24.31
N CYS A 117 4.51 -5.30 -25.46
CA CYS A 117 5.68 -5.53 -26.28
C CYS A 117 5.35 -5.15 -27.72
N ALA A 118 5.93 -4.04 -28.19
CA ALA A 118 5.77 -3.56 -29.56
C ALA A 118 6.24 -4.60 -30.60
N THR A 119 7.24 -5.40 -30.24
CA THR A 119 7.67 -6.62 -30.92
C THR A 119 7.75 -7.76 -29.91
N ALA A 120 7.90 -9.02 -30.34
CA ALA A 120 8.08 -10.14 -29.41
C ALA A 120 9.21 -9.88 -28.38
N CYS A 121 8.96 -10.19 -27.10
CA CYS A 121 9.83 -9.86 -25.97
C CYS A 121 10.04 -11.05 -25.00
N PRO A 122 10.40 -12.25 -25.48
CA PRO A 122 10.40 -13.48 -24.68
C PRO A 122 11.22 -13.38 -23.40
N ASP A 123 12.35 -12.68 -23.41
CA ASP A 123 13.21 -12.52 -22.23
C ASP A 123 12.53 -11.75 -21.10
N LEU A 124 11.77 -10.69 -21.43
CA LEU A 124 10.99 -9.96 -20.43
C LEU A 124 9.91 -10.86 -19.85
N VAL A 125 9.15 -11.56 -20.69
CA VAL A 125 8.06 -12.44 -20.26
C VAL A 125 8.59 -13.57 -19.37
N ALA A 126 9.73 -14.16 -19.72
CA ALA A 126 10.38 -15.19 -18.92
C ALA A 126 10.81 -14.64 -17.54
N THR A 127 11.37 -13.43 -17.50
CA THR A 127 11.79 -12.78 -16.25
C THR A 127 10.60 -12.45 -15.34
N LEU A 128 9.54 -11.85 -15.90
CA LEU A 128 8.30 -11.57 -15.16
C LEU A 128 7.63 -12.85 -14.66
N THR A 129 7.63 -13.91 -15.50
CA THR A 129 7.14 -15.23 -15.14
C THR A 129 7.87 -15.79 -13.92
N ALA A 130 9.20 -15.69 -13.88
CA ALA A 130 10.00 -16.15 -12.75
C ALA A 130 9.70 -15.39 -11.45
N ILE A 131 9.33 -14.11 -11.54
CA ILE A 131 8.89 -13.31 -10.38
C ILE A 131 7.50 -13.77 -9.93
N VAL A 132 6.52 -13.86 -10.83
CA VAL A 132 5.13 -14.20 -10.48
C VAL A 132 5.01 -15.62 -9.91
N ARG A 133 5.81 -16.58 -10.39
CA ARG A 133 5.87 -17.95 -9.84
C ARG A 133 6.29 -18.04 -8.36
N ARG A 134 6.81 -16.96 -7.78
CA ARG A 134 7.11 -16.90 -6.33
C ARG A 134 5.84 -16.80 -5.48
N TYR A 135 4.68 -16.60 -6.10
CA TYR A 135 3.39 -16.37 -5.44
C TYR A 135 2.36 -17.37 -5.96
N GLU A 136 1.84 -18.22 -5.08
CA GLU A 136 0.83 -19.24 -5.44
C GLU A 136 -0.54 -18.63 -5.77
N LYS A 137 -0.83 -17.43 -5.25
CA LYS A 137 -2.10 -16.71 -5.41
C LYS A 137 -1.89 -15.19 -5.37
N GLN A 138 -2.95 -14.46 -5.75
CA GLN A 138 -3.04 -12.99 -5.65
C GLN A 138 -2.05 -12.21 -6.52
N VAL A 139 -1.35 -12.88 -7.43
CA VAL A 139 -0.49 -12.22 -8.43
C VAL A 139 -0.80 -12.81 -9.79
N ILE A 140 -1.00 -11.95 -10.78
CA ILE A 140 -1.26 -12.32 -12.16
C ILE A 140 -0.17 -11.73 -13.06
N LEU A 141 0.28 -12.50 -14.04
CA LEU A 141 1.03 -12.00 -15.19
C LEU A 141 0.13 -12.08 -16.42
N ALA A 142 -0.04 -10.99 -17.16
CA ALA A 142 -0.80 -11.00 -18.41
C ALA A 142 -0.29 -9.93 -19.39
N PRO A 143 -0.36 -10.16 -20.72
CA PRO A 143 -0.14 -9.09 -21.69
C PRO A 143 -1.25 -8.04 -21.59
N TYR A 144 -0.91 -6.78 -21.84
CA TYR A 144 -1.87 -5.68 -21.91
C TYR A 144 -1.57 -4.74 -23.08
N PRO A 145 -2.13 -4.98 -24.27
CA PRO A 145 -1.77 -4.23 -25.48
C PRO A 145 -2.09 -2.73 -25.43
N GLY A 146 -3.04 -2.29 -24.61
CA GLY A 146 -3.54 -0.91 -24.57
C GLY A 146 -2.70 0.08 -23.76
N MET A 147 -1.69 -0.38 -23.01
CA MET A 147 -0.87 0.52 -22.18
C MET A 147 0.30 1.11 -22.96
N ARG A 148 0.76 2.28 -22.53
CA ARG A 148 1.82 3.05 -23.20
C ARG A 148 3.23 2.63 -22.81
N THR A 149 3.39 2.07 -21.62
CA THR A 149 4.68 1.65 -21.08
C THR A 149 4.89 0.16 -21.30
N ARG A 150 6.14 -0.29 -21.23
CA ARG A 150 6.47 -1.71 -21.37
C ARG A 150 5.94 -2.58 -20.24
N ILE A 151 5.91 -2.05 -19.01
CA ILE A 151 5.45 -2.73 -17.80
C ILE A 151 4.45 -1.83 -17.06
N ALA A 152 3.39 -2.42 -16.53
CA ALA A 152 2.50 -1.78 -15.57
C ALA A 152 2.17 -2.74 -14.42
N LEU A 153 2.13 -2.20 -13.21
CA LEU A 153 1.74 -2.90 -12.00
C LEU A 153 0.46 -2.26 -11.47
N THR A 154 -0.58 -3.05 -11.29
CA THR A 154 -1.84 -2.57 -10.73
C THR A 154 -2.21 -3.30 -9.46
N ALA A 155 -2.67 -2.53 -8.48
CA ALA A 155 -3.40 -2.96 -7.30
C ALA A 155 -4.65 -2.06 -7.16
N TRP A 156 -5.57 -2.37 -6.25
CA TRP A 156 -6.75 -1.51 -6.06
C TRP A 156 -6.32 -0.04 -5.82
N THR A 157 -6.79 0.87 -6.66
CA THR A 157 -6.45 2.32 -6.68
C THR A 157 -4.97 2.68 -6.86
N ARG A 158 -4.12 1.75 -7.32
CA ARG A 158 -2.67 1.93 -7.42
C ARG A 158 -2.13 1.49 -8.76
N LEU A 159 -1.41 2.40 -9.43
CA LEU A 159 -0.76 2.14 -10.71
C LEU A 159 0.72 2.52 -10.64
N ASP A 160 1.59 1.60 -11.04
CA ASP A 160 3.00 1.89 -11.27
C ASP A 160 3.41 1.44 -12.69
N ALA A 161 3.75 2.38 -13.56
CA ALA A 161 4.00 2.15 -14.98
C ALA A 161 5.39 2.65 -15.38
N PHE A 162 6.14 1.83 -16.10
CA PHE A 162 7.55 2.10 -16.45
C PHE A 162 8.03 1.22 -17.61
N ASP A 163 9.13 1.63 -18.26
CA ASP A 163 9.64 0.94 -19.45
C ASP A 163 10.78 -0.04 -19.13
N ASP A 164 11.69 0.36 -18.26
CA ASP A 164 12.88 -0.43 -17.93
C ASP A 164 12.57 -1.47 -16.85
N PHE A 165 12.97 -2.71 -17.09
CA PHE A 165 12.80 -3.78 -16.12
C PHE A 165 13.55 -3.48 -14.81
N ASP A 166 12.83 -3.53 -13.69
CA ASP A 166 13.38 -3.39 -12.34
C ASP A 166 12.69 -4.40 -11.40
N GLU A 167 13.39 -5.50 -11.11
CA GLU A 167 12.88 -6.54 -10.21
C GLU A 167 12.56 -5.99 -8.81
N ALA A 168 13.40 -5.11 -8.28
CA ALA A 168 13.24 -4.61 -6.92
C ALA A 168 11.98 -3.75 -6.81
N ARG A 169 11.70 -2.93 -7.83
CA ARG A 169 10.46 -2.13 -7.94
C ARG A 169 9.23 -3.03 -8.02
N ILE A 170 9.24 -4.04 -8.89
CA ILE A 170 8.13 -5.00 -9.05
C ILE A 170 7.83 -5.72 -7.73
N VAL A 171 8.86 -6.28 -7.09
CA VAL A 171 8.71 -7.01 -5.83
C VAL A 171 8.25 -6.09 -4.70
N ARG A 172 8.70 -4.83 -4.66
CA ARG A 172 8.22 -3.83 -3.69
C ARG A 172 6.73 -3.54 -3.86
N PHE A 173 6.27 -3.36 -5.10
CA PHE A 173 4.85 -3.14 -5.38
C PHE A 173 3.99 -4.34 -4.99
N ILE A 174 4.40 -5.56 -5.38
CA ILE A 174 3.67 -6.79 -5.01
C ILE A 174 3.56 -6.92 -3.49
N ARG A 175 4.66 -6.71 -2.76
CA ARG A 175 4.67 -6.80 -1.29
C ARG A 175 3.81 -5.72 -0.61
N ALA A 176 3.71 -4.54 -1.21
CA ALA A 176 2.95 -3.44 -0.65
C ALA A 176 1.43 -3.68 -0.69
N TYR A 177 0.93 -4.40 -1.70
CA TYR A 177 -0.50 -4.45 -1.97
C TYR A 177 -1.13 -5.85 -2.01
N ARG A 178 -0.37 -6.91 -2.26
CA ARG A 178 -0.93 -8.26 -2.35
C ARG A 178 -1.60 -8.67 -1.03
N GLY A 179 -2.87 -9.08 -1.12
CA GLY A 179 -3.68 -9.59 -0.01
C GLY A 179 -4.41 -8.52 0.80
N ILE A 180 -4.39 -7.26 0.36
CA ILE A 180 -5.26 -6.23 0.92
C ILE A 180 -6.63 -6.35 0.24
N ASP A 181 -7.60 -6.93 0.93
CA ASP A 181 -8.96 -7.11 0.43
C ASP A 181 -9.75 -5.79 0.49
N HIS A 182 -10.54 -5.53 -0.54
CA HIS A 182 -11.30 -4.28 -0.74
C HIS A 182 -12.81 -4.48 -0.81
N HIS A 183 -13.31 -5.70 -0.57
CA HIS A 183 -14.72 -5.92 -0.35
C HIS A 183 -15.22 -5.10 0.83
N LYS A 184 -16.40 -4.50 0.67
CA LYS A 184 -17.13 -3.90 1.80
C LYS A 184 -17.71 -5.04 2.62
N GLY A 185 -17.20 -5.22 3.84
CA GLY A 185 -17.79 -6.11 4.85
C GLY A 185 -19.15 -5.64 5.36
#